data_AF-A0A3P7EZV6-F1
#
_entry.id   AF-A0A3P7EZV6-F1
#
_cell.length_a   1.000
_cell.length_b   1.000
_cell.length_c   1.000
_cell.angle_alpha   90.00
_cell.angle_beta   90.00
_cell.angle_gamma   90.00
#
_symmetry.space_group_name_H-M   'P 1'
#
loop_
_entity.id
_entity.type
_entity.pdbx_description
1 polymer ?
#
loop_
_entity_poly.entity_id
_entity_poly.type
_entity_poly.pdbx_seq_one_letter_code
_entity_poly.pdbx_strand_id
1 'polypeptide(L)'
;MQVAAKSLPFYTNLFGTPYPLPKLDLIAIPDFDCNAMENWGLVTFRETALLIDPENSSLESKQRVALTVAHEVSHMWFGNLVTMSWWRDLWLNEGFATWAEYLAVDHCFPDYDIWVSAFVHCT
;
A
#
# COMPACT_ATOMS: atom_id res chain seq x y z
N MET A 1 3.07 9.44 5.10
CA MET A 1 2.20 9.37 6.31
C MET A 1 0.71 9.55 6.00
N GLN A 2 0.30 10.54 5.20
CA GLN A 2 -1.13 10.78 4.89
C GLN A 2 -1.82 9.58 4.24
N VAL A 3 -1.13 8.86 3.35
CA VAL A 3 -1.69 7.69 2.65
C VAL A 3 -2.12 6.62 3.66
N ALA A 4 -1.20 6.11 4.48
CA ALA A 4 -1.53 5.09 5.50
C ALA A 4 -2.66 5.52 6.44
N ALA A 5 -2.65 6.78 6.89
CA ALA A 5 -3.69 7.32 7.79
C ALA A 5 -5.09 7.35 7.15
N LYS A 6 -5.20 7.48 5.83
CA LYS A 6 -6.47 7.41 5.09
C LYS A 6 -6.81 5.98 4.66
N SER A 7 -5.82 5.18 4.24
CA SER A 7 -6.01 3.81 3.79
C SER A 7 -6.47 2.87 4.91
N LEU A 8 -5.93 3.01 6.14
CA LEU A 8 -6.29 2.15 7.26
C LEU A 8 -7.80 2.18 7.62
N PRO A 9 -8.44 3.36 7.81
CA PRO A 9 -9.89 3.42 8.02
C PRO A 9 -10.68 3.04 6.76
N PHE A 10 -10.18 3.34 5.57
CA PHE A 10 -10.80 2.90 4.31
C PHE A 10 -10.92 1.37 4.25
N TYR A 11 -9.83 0.64 4.50
CA TYR A 11 -9.84 -0.83 4.49
C TYR A 11 -10.66 -1.43 5.63
N THR A 12 -10.65 -0.80 6.82
CA THR A 12 -11.52 -1.21 7.93
C THR A 12 -12.99 -1.20 7.51
N ASN A 13 -13.42 -0.15 6.78
CA ASN A 13 -14.79 -0.04 6.28
C ASN A 13 -15.03 -1.00 5.10
N LEU A 14 -14.10 -1.07 4.14
CA LEU A 14 -14.23 -1.88 2.93
C LEU A 14 -14.35 -3.38 3.26
N PHE A 15 -13.52 -3.87 4.18
CA PHE A 15 -13.49 -5.29 4.57
C PHE A 15 -14.39 -5.62 5.75
N GLY A 16 -15.03 -4.60 6.35
CA GLY A 16 -15.95 -4.77 7.49
C GLY A 16 -15.30 -5.36 8.74
N THR A 17 -13.97 -5.31 8.84
CA THR A 17 -13.19 -5.92 9.94
C THR A 17 -12.20 -4.89 10.45
N PRO A 18 -12.16 -4.57 11.76
CA PRO A 18 -11.23 -3.61 12.31
C PRO A 18 -9.79 -4.12 12.26
N TYR A 19 -8.85 -3.18 12.11
CA TYR A 19 -7.43 -3.47 12.31
C TYR A 19 -7.19 -3.91 13.77
N PRO A 20 -6.57 -5.09 14.01
CA PRO A 20 -6.56 -5.68 15.35
C PRO A 20 -5.45 -5.15 16.28
N LEU A 21 -4.42 -4.50 15.74
CA LEU A 21 -3.28 -4.02 16.55
C LEU A 21 -3.50 -2.56 17.00
N PRO A 22 -2.93 -2.15 18.14
CA PRO A 22 -3.11 -0.79 18.67
C PRO A 22 -2.39 0.30 17.87
N LYS A 23 -1.44 -0.09 17.01
CA LYS A 23 -0.64 0.81 16.18
C LYS A 23 -0.18 0.13 14.89
N LEU A 24 0.17 0.96 13.91
CA LEU A 24 0.80 0.57 12.66
C LEU A 24 1.97 1.53 12.40
N ASP A 25 3.19 1.02 12.46
CA ASP A 25 4.41 1.81 12.21
C ASP A 25 4.87 1.62 10.76
N LEU A 26 5.40 2.68 10.15
CA LEU A 26 6.00 2.65 8.82
C LEU A 26 7.42 3.20 8.93
N ILE A 27 8.42 2.45 8.46
CA ILE A 27 9.82 2.85 8.55
C ILE A 27 10.53 2.77 7.19
N ALA A 28 11.28 3.81 6.85
CA ALA A 28 12.18 3.82 5.70
C ALA A 28 13.55 3.24 6.11
N ILE A 29 14.05 2.30 5.33
CA ILE A 29 15.34 1.64 5.48
C ILE A 29 16.23 2.10 4.31
N PRO A 30 17.44 2.64 4.58
CA PRO A 30 18.32 3.18 3.52
C PRO A 30 18.75 2.15 2.48
N ASP A 31 19.04 0.91 2.91
CA ASP A 31 19.43 -0.19 2.04
C ASP A 31 18.45 -1.35 2.22
N PHE A 32 17.58 -1.52 1.22
CA PHE A 32 16.49 -2.50 1.26
C PHE A 32 16.29 -3.11 -0.12
N ASP A 33 16.40 -4.44 -0.21
CA ASP A 33 16.37 -5.18 -1.48
C ASP A 33 15.01 -5.06 -2.18
N CYS A 34 13.93 -5.15 -1.41
CA CYS A 34 12.57 -4.97 -1.89
C CYS A 34 12.15 -3.48 -1.85
N ASN A 35 11.00 -3.15 -2.42
CA ASN A 35 10.43 -1.80 -2.25
C ASN A 35 9.81 -1.64 -0.86
N ALA A 36 9.09 -2.66 -0.39
CA ALA A 36 8.49 -2.70 0.94
C ALA A 36 8.24 -4.15 1.40
N MET A 37 7.83 -4.32 2.66
CA MET A 37 7.45 -5.61 3.26
C MET A 37 6.45 -5.38 4.41
N GLU A 38 5.40 -6.19 4.43
CA GLU A 38 4.16 -6.02 5.18
C GLU A 38 4.18 -6.47 6.66
N ASN A 39 5.35 -6.49 7.30
CA ASN A 39 5.48 -7.05 8.65
C ASN A 39 4.43 -6.45 9.61
N TRP A 40 3.67 -7.31 10.29
CA TRP A 40 2.41 -6.92 10.94
C TRP A 40 2.63 -5.89 12.06
N GLY A 41 2.20 -4.65 11.83
CA GLY A 41 2.35 -3.54 12.76
C GLY A 41 3.65 -2.75 12.62
N LEU A 42 4.59 -3.18 11.76
CA LEU A 42 5.82 -2.46 11.42
C LEU A 42 6.18 -2.68 9.95
N VAL A 43 5.59 -1.91 9.06
CA VAL A 43 5.85 -2.03 7.62
C VAL A 43 7.17 -1.36 7.29
N THR A 44 8.04 -2.08 6.58
CA THR A 44 9.37 -1.61 6.18
C THR A 44 9.37 -1.21 4.71
N PHE A 45 10.02 -0.10 4.37
CA PHE A 45 10.10 0.43 3.02
C PHE A 45 11.53 0.78 2.66
N ARG A 46 11.87 0.71 1.38
CA ARG A 46 12.98 1.49 0.82
C ARG A 46 12.62 2.98 0.88
N GLU A 47 13.60 3.86 1.08
CA GLU A 47 13.38 5.32 1.17
C GLU A 47 12.53 5.88 0.01
N THR A 48 12.82 5.47 -1.23
CA THR A 48 12.09 5.91 -2.43
C THR A 48 10.65 5.41 -2.53
N ALA A 49 10.26 4.44 -1.70
CA ALA A 49 8.92 3.86 -1.65
C ALA A 49 8.06 4.45 -0.51
N LEU A 50 8.61 5.33 0.34
CA LEU A 50 7.90 5.94 1.46
C LEU A 50 8.06 7.46 1.55
N LEU A 51 9.25 7.98 1.24
CA LEU A 51 9.59 9.39 1.40
C LEU A 51 9.29 10.16 0.11
N ILE A 52 8.62 11.30 0.28
CA ILE A 52 8.28 12.23 -0.79
C ILE A 52 8.75 13.62 -0.39
N ASP A 53 9.45 14.27 -1.32
CA ASP A 53 9.72 15.70 -1.27
C ASP A 53 8.52 16.45 -1.90
N PRO A 54 7.77 17.26 -1.14
CA PRO A 54 6.61 17.98 -1.67
C PRO A 54 6.92 18.90 -2.85
N GLU A 55 8.09 19.53 -2.86
CA GLU A 55 8.51 20.54 -3.83
C GLU A 55 9.15 19.90 -5.07
N ASN A 56 9.91 18.81 -4.87
CA ASN A 56 10.74 18.24 -5.94
C ASN A 56 10.22 16.91 -6.50
N SER A 57 9.33 16.20 -5.81
CA SER A 57 8.83 14.90 -6.30
C SER A 57 7.76 15.07 -7.37
N SER A 58 7.91 14.33 -8.48
CA SER A 58 6.94 14.29 -9.57
C SER A 58 5.60 13.70 -9.11
N LEU A 59 4.53 13.95 -9.89
CA LEU A 59 3.24 13.32 -9.65
C LEU A 59 3.36 11.78 -9.72
N GLU A 60 4.11 11.25 -10.68
CA GLU A 60 4.36 9.83 -10.84
C GLU A 60 5.01 9.21 -9.58
N SER A 61 6.03 9.88 -9.01
CA SER A 61 6.63 9.43 -7.75
C SER A 61 5.64 9.45 -6.60
N LYS A 62 4.81 10.49 -6.50
CA LYS A 62 3.76 10.61 -5.47
C LYS A 62 2.70 9.51 -5.61
N GLN A 63 2.28 9.20 -6.84
CA GLN A 63 1.36 8.10 -7.15
C GLN A 63 1.97 6.74 -6.77
N ARG A 64 3.23 6.49 -7.16
CA ARG A 64 3.91 5.23 -6.86
C ARG A 64 4.05 4.99 -5.36
N VAL A 65 4.49 6.00 -4.60
CA VAL A 65 4.56 5.91 -3.13
C VAL A 65 3.17 5.70 -2.53
N ALA A 66 2.13 6.34 -3.07
CA ALA A 66 0.77 6.14 -2.58
C ALA A 66 0.26 4.72 -2.82
N LEU A 67 0.48 4.16 -4.01
CA LEU A 67 0.15 2.77 -4.32
C LEU A 67 0.90 1.81 -3.40
N THR A 68 2.24 1.90 -3.33
CA THR A 68 3.04 1.02 -2.46
C THR A 68 2.61 1.10 -1.00
N VAL A 69 2.41 2.29 -0.44
CA VAL A 69 1.91 2.41 0.95
C VAL A 69 0.51 1.79 1.10
N ALA A 70 -0.38 1.99 0.14
CA ALA A 70 -1.73 1.40 0.19
C ALA A 70 -1.69 -0.13 0.06
N HIS A 71 -0.80 -0.69 -0.75
CA HIS A 71 -0.56 -2.14 -0.92
C HIS A 71 -0.17 -2.76 0.41
N GLU A 72 0.88 -2.26 1.05
CA GLU A 72 1.38 -2.80 2.32
C GLU A 72 0.36 -2.67 3.46
N VAL A 73 -0.42 -1.58 3.49
CA VAL A 73 -1.46 -1.42 4.50
C VAL A 73 -2.61 -2.41 4.27
N SER A 74 -2.89 -2.79 3.02
CA SER A 74 -3.93 -3.80 2.71
C SER A 74 -3.54 -5.20 3.18
N HIS A 75 -2.24 -5.51 3.19
CA HIS A 75 -1.72 -6.79 3.67
C HIS A 75 -2.05 -7.07 5.14
N MET A 76 -2.35 -6.03 5.94
CA MET A 76 -2.87 -6.19 7.31
C MET A 76 -4.12 -7.09 7.36
N TRP A 77 -4.91 -7.15 6.27
CA TRP A 77 -6.01 -8.11 6.09
C TRP A 77 -5.59 -9.31 5.22
N PHE A 78 -4.99 -9.07 4.05
CA PHE A 78 -4.63 -10.10 3.08
C PHE A 78 -3.14 -10.42 3.10
N GLY A 79 -2.75 -11.46 3.83
CA GLY A 79 -1.36 -11.86 4.05
C GLY A 79 -1.04 -11.99 5.53
N ASN A 80 -1.56 -11.07 6.34
CA ASN A 80 -1.37 -11.09 7.79
C ASN A 80 -2.57 -11.73 8.52
N LEU A 81 -3.78 -11.15 8.40
CA LEU A 81 -4.97 -11.70 9.06
C LEU A 81 -5.44 -12.99 8.41
N VAL A 82 -5.45 -13.04 7.08
CA VAL A 82 -5.72 -14.24 6.29
C VAL A 82 -4.50 -14.50 5.41
N THR A 83 -3.81 -15.60 5.68
CA THR A 83 -2.59 -16.00 4.96
C THR A 83 -2.87 -17.22 4.11
N MET A 84 -2.33 -17.26 2.88
CA MET A 84 -2.36 -18.46 2.05
C MET A 84 -1.74 -19.66 2.77
N SER A 85 -2.29 -20.86 2.53
CA SER A 85 -1.78 -22.09 3.15
C SER A 85 -0.44 -22.53 2.55
N TRP A 86 -0.17 -22.18 1.29
CA TRP A 86 1.05 -22.52 0.59
C TRP A 86 1.41 -21.47 -0.47
N TRP A 87 2.70 -21.32 -0.76
CA TRP A 87 3.25 -20.30 -1.66
C TRP A 87 2.75 -20.34 -3.10
N ARG A 88 2.22 -21.47 -3.57
CA ARG A 88 1.56 -21.55 -4.88
C ARG A 88 0.35 -20.62 -4.96
N ASP A 89 -0.28 -20.36 -3.83
CA ASP A 89 -1.46 -19.51 -3.71
C ASP A 89 -1.11 -18.10 -3.23
N LEU A 90 0.15 -17.65 -3.41
CA LEU A 90 0.65 -16.32 -3.04
C LEU A 90 -0.19 -15.18 -3.64
N TRP A 91 -0.84 -15.43 -4.78
CA TRP A 91 -1.77 -14.47 -5.40
C TRP A 91 -2.93 -14.06 -4.48
N LEU A 92 -3.29 -14.88 -3.48
CA LEU A 92 -4.29 -14.52 -2.46
C LEU A 92 -3.83 -13.35 -1.59
N ASN A 93 -2.53 -13.18 -1.41
CA ASN A 93 -1.97 -12.03 -0.71
C ASN A 93 -1.72 -10.91 -1.73
N GLU A 94 -0.79 -11.13 -2.66
CA GLU A 94 -0.29 -10.08 -3.57
C GLU A 94 -1.35 -9.58 -4.54
N GLY A 95 -2.18 -10.47 -5.08
CA GLY A 95 -3.23 -10.07 -6.02
C GLY A 95 -4.34 -9.26 -5.37
N PHE A 96 -4.73 -9.60 -4.13
CA PHE A 96 -5.68 -8.80 -3.36
C PHE A 96 -5.08 -7.47 -2.94
N ALA A 97 -3.81 -7.45 -2.57
CA ALA A 97 -3.13 -6.21 -2.21
C ALA A 97 -3.01 -5.26 -3.40
N THR A 98 -2.63 -5.76 -4.58
CA THR A 98 -2.60 -4.99 -5.84
C THR A 98 -4.00 -4.49 -6.23
N TRP A 99 -5.05 -5.28 -6.04
CA TRP A 99 -6.41 -4.79 -6.30
C TRP A 99 -6.84 -3.69 -5.31
N ALA A 100 -6.52 -3.87 -4.03
CA ALA A 100 -6.93 -2.97 -2.97
C ALA A 100 -6.18 -1.62 -3.00
N GLU A 101 -4.90 -1.59 -3.39
CA GLU A 101 -4.12 -0.35 -3.49
C GLU A 101 -4.77 0.67 -4.44
N TYR A 102 -5.26 0.23 -5.61
CA TYR A 102 -5.90 1.12 -6.59
C TYR A 102 -7.21 1.68 -6.05
N LEU A 103 -8.04 0.84 -5.41
CA LEU A 103 -9.29 1.30 -4.80
C LEU A 103 -9.04 2.34 -3.70
N ALA A 104 -8.05 2.10 -2.84
CA ALA A 104 -7.73 3.01 -1.76
C ALA A 104 -7.15 4.34 -2.29
N VAL A 105 -6.23 4.29 -3.25
CA VAL A 105 -5.61 5.50 -3.80
C VAL A 105 -6.64 6.33 -4.57
N ASP A 106 -7.47 5.70 -5.41
CA ASP A 106 -8.55 6.38 -6.15
C ASP A 106 -9.54 7.06 -5.20
N HIS A 107 -9.94 6.38 -4.12
CA HIS A 107 -10.87 6.94 -3.14
C HIS A 107 -10.24 8.06 -2.29
N CYS A 108 -9.02 7.86 -1.79
CA CYS A 108 -8.40 8.76 -0.82
C CYS A 108 -7.68 9.97 -1.47
N PHE A 109 -7.30 9.84 -2.74
CA PHE A 109 -6.54 10.81 -3.53
C PHE A 109 -7.06 10.88 -4.98
N PRO A 110 -8.34 11.28 -5.20
CA PRO A 110 -8.95 11.27 -6.53
C PRO A 110 -8.22 12.15 -7.55
N ASP A 111 -7.53 13.21 -7.10
CA ASP A 111 -6.73 14.10 -7.94
C ASP A 111 -5.53 13.39 -8.60
N TYR A 112 -5.19 12.18 -8.15
CA TYR A 112 -4.12 11.39 -8.74
C TYR A 112 -4.54 10.66 -10.02
N ASP A 113 -5.84 10.56 -10.33
CA ASP A 113 -6.36 9.92 -11.55
C ASP A 113 -5.67 8.58 -11.87
N ILE A 114 -5.58 7.72 -10.84
CA ILE A 114 -4.67 6.57 -10.82
C ILE A 114 -5.00 5.54 -11.89
N TRP A 115 -6.28 5.44 -12.28
CA TRP A 115 -6.74 4.55 -13.33
C TRP A 115 -6.26 4.99 -14.71
N VAL A 116 -6.26 6.29 -15.01
CA VAL A 116 -5.75 6.79 -16.30
C VAL A 116 -4.25 6.54 -16.41
N SER A 117 -3.49 6.79 -15.33
CA SER A 117 -2.05 6.46 -15.29
C SER A 117 -1.79 4.96 -15.50
N ALA A 118 -2.62 4.08 -14.95
CA ALA A 118 -2.50 2.63 -15.16
C ALA A 118 -2.70 2.23 -16.64
N PHE A 119 -3.68 2.81 -17.33
CA PHE A 119 -3.94 2.50 -18.75
C PHE A 119 -2.83 3.00 -19.67
N VAL A 120 -2.22 4.15 -19.37
CA VAL A 120 -1.13 4.74 -20.19
C VAL A 120 0.15 3.92 -20.11
N HIS A 121 0.39 3.17 -19.04
CA HIS A 121 1.57 2.29 -18.89
C HIS A 121 1.37 0.86 -19.42
N CYS A 122 0.14 0.50 -19.83
CA CYS A 122 -0.17 -0.80 -20.43
C CYS A 122 -0.20 -0.79 -21.99
N THR A 123 0.09 0.34 -22.63
CA THR A 123 0.21 0.48 -24.10
C THR A 123 1.65 0.71 -24.51
#